data_AF-A0A8I0GYS9-F1
#
_entry.id   AF-A0A8I0GYS9-F1
#
_cell.length_a   1.000
_cell.length_b   1.000
_cell.length_c   1.000
_cell.angle_alpha   90.00
_cell.angle_beta   90.00
_cell.angle_gamma   90.00
#
_symmetry.space_group_name_H-M   'P 1'
#
loop_
_entity.id
_entity.type
_entity.pdbx_description
1 polymer ?
#
loop_
_entity_poly.entity_id
_entity_poly.type
_entity_poly.pdbx_seq_one_letter_code
_entity_poly.pdbx_strand_id
1 'polypeptide(L)'
;MLLRNAKVLAHPFLHDMRQDSYFPAPLVEQGRQILLRLCERIEREPPVDAAALCALTHAATLEFNVLGEAFEAQGSELESVARDNIGSDVDFIARSYGFDVDVEDLISPREW
;
A
#
# COMPACT_ATOMS: atom_id res chain seq x y z
N MET A 1 12.06 14.15 1.93
CA MET A 1 13.00 13.58 0.94
C MET A 1 12.21 13.41 -0.35
N LEU A 2 12.78 13.69 -1.52
CA LEU A 2 12.05 13.51 -2.77
C LEU A 2 12.18 12.04 -3.19
N LEU A 3 11.06 11.36 -3.45
CA LEU A 3 11.03 9.99 -3.97
C LEU A 3 11.76 9.91 -5.31
N ARG A 4 12.61 8.88 -5.51
CA ARG A 4 13.52 8.80 -6.68
C ARG A 4 13.28 7.59 -7.57
N ASN A 5 12.66 6.53 -7.08
CA ASN A 5 12.45 5.32 -7.88
C ASN A 5 11.49 5.63 -9.05
N ALA A 6 12.03 5.62 -10.28
CA ALA A 6 11.27 5.96 -11.49
C ALA A 6 10.10 5.00 -11.75
N LYS A 7 10.20 3.73 -11.35
CA LYS A 7 9.10 2.76 -11.47
C LYS A 7 7.93 3.17 -10.58
N VAL A 8 8.24 3.49 -9.32
CA VAL A 8 7.26 3.95 -8.33
C VAL A 8 6.61 5.26 -8.76
N LEU A 9 7.40 6.22 -9.26
CA LEU A 9 6.88 7.51 -9.74
C LEU A 9 5.93 7.38 -10.95
N ALA A 10 6.10 6.34 -11.77
CA ALA A 10 5.27 6.08 -12.94
C ALA A 10 4.08 5.15 -12.64
N HIS A 11 4.04 4.53 -11.46
CA HIS A 11 3.04 3.51 -11.13
C HIS A 11 1.71 4.14 -10.69
N PRO A 12 0.57 3.77 -11.31
CA PRO A 12 -0.74 4.32 -10.96
C PRO A 12 -1.32 3.62 -9.72
N PHE A 13 -0.75 3.89 -8.55
CA PHE A 13 -1.22 3.33 -7.27
C PHE A 13 -2.74 3.44 -7.07
N LEU A 14 -3.29 2.36 -6.52
CA LEU A 14 -4.69 2.09 -6.26
C LEU A 14 -5.55 2.29 -7.51
N HIS A 15 -5.07 1.82 -8.67
CA HIS A 15 -5.71 2.06 -9.96
C HIS A 15 -7.20 1.69 -9.94
N ASP A 16 -7.52 0.46 -9.53
CA ASP A 16 -8.88 -0.08 -9.61
C ASP A 16 -9.82 0.66 -8.67
N MET A 17 -9.41 0.87 -7.41
CA MET A 17 -10.17 1.67 -6.44
C MET A 17 -10.44 3.10 -6.91
N ARG A 18 -9.51 3.75 -7.64
CA ARG A 18 -9.74 5.10 -8.19
C ARG A 18 -10.74 5.12 -9.34
N GLN A 19 -10.94 4.00 -10.04
CA GLN A 19 -11.88 3.90 -11.15
C GLN A 19 -13.28 3.47 -10.71
N ASP A 20 -13.43 3.02 -9.48
CA ASP A 20 -14.69 2.53 -8.93
C ASP A 20 -15.32 3.54 -7.97
N SER A 21 -16.54 3.98 -8.30
CA SER A 21 -17.32 4.94 -7.52
C SER A 21 -17.74 4.42 -6.13
N TYR A 22 -17.63 3.12 -5.88
CA TYR A 22 -17.86 2.53 -4.56
C TYR A 22 -16.83 3.01 -3.54
N PHE A 23 -15.61 3.35 -3.96
CA PHE A 23 -14.56 3.85 -3.07
C PHE A 23 -14.53 5.39 -3.06
N PRO A 24 -14.75 6.04 -1.90
CA PRO A 24 -14.66 7.49 -1.80
C PRO A 24 -13.27 8.01 -2.21
N ALA A 25 -13.21 8.81 -3.27
CA ALA A 25 -11.95 9.32 -3.84
C ALA A 25 -11.00 9.99 -2.81
N PRO A 26 -11.48 10.76 -1.80
CA PRO A 26 -10.59 11.31 -0.78
C PRO A 26 -9.91 10.24 0.08
N LEU A 27 -10.56 9.11 0.35
CA LEU A 27 -9.97 8.01 1.12
C LEU A 27 -9.01 7.20 0.26
N VAL A 28 -9.34 6.95 -1.01
CA VAL A 28 -8.41 6.31 -1.96
C VAL A 28 -7.12 7.12 -2.09
N GLU A 29 -7.22 8.46 -2.13
CA GLU A 29 -6.04 9.33 -2.14
C GLU A 29 -5.22 9.22 -0.84
N GLN A 30 -5.85 9.04 0.32
CA GLN A 30 -5.13 8.78 1.58
C GLN A 30 -4.39 7.43 1.52
N GLY A 31 -5.02 6.38 0.99
CA GLY A 31 -4.39 5.09 0.73
C GLY A 31 -3.16 5.23 -0.18
N ARG A 32 -3.28 6.02 -1.24
CA ARG A 32 -2.16 6.33 -2.15
C ARG A 32 -1.01 7.00 -1.41
N GLN A 33 -1.30 7.93 -0.50
CA GLN A 33 -0.29 8.60 0.30
C GLN A 33 0.40 7.66 1.29
N ILE A 34 -0.30 6.66 1.85
CA ILE A 34 0.31 5.59 2.67
C ILE A 34 1.38 4.85 1.85
N LEU A 35 1.04 4.42 0.63
CA LEU A 35 1.96 3.70 -0.26
C LEU A 35 3.17 4.55 -0.68
N LEU A 36 2.95 5.82 -0.97
CA LEU A 36 4.07 6.73 -1.27
C LEU A 36 4.99 6.94 -0.05
N ARG A 37 4.43 7.10 1.15
CA ARG A 37 5.23 7.21 2.39
C ARG A 37 6.01 5.93 2.65
N LEU A 38 5.45 4.76 2.37
CA LEU A 38 6.18 3.48 2.43
C LEU A 38 7.40 3.51 1.50
N CYS A 39 7.23 3.93 0.24
CA CYS A 39 8.34 4.04 -0.72
C CYS A 39 9.41 5.05 -0.25
N GLU A 40 8.99 6.21 0.25
CA GLU A 40 9.92 7.20 0.81
C GLU A 40 10.70 6.66 2.01
N ARG A 41 10.06 5.88 2.88
CA ARG A 41 10.72 5.23 4.02
C ARG A 41 11.73 4.18 3.56
N ILE A 42 11.37 3.33 2.60
CA ILE A 42 12.29 2.35 2.02
C ILE A 42 13.52 3.05 1.40
N GLU A 43 13.35 4.17 0.70
CA GLU A 43 14.49 4.91 0.12
C GLU A 43 15.36 5.62 1.17
N ARG A 44 14.75 6.08 2.27
CA ARG A 44 15.47 6.75 3.36
C ARG A 44 16.22 5.74 4.24
N GLU A 45 15.60 4.59 4.47
CA GLU A 45 16.06 3.52 5.35
C GLU A 45 16.00 2.20 4.56
N PRO A 46 16.93 1.95 3.62
CA PRO A 46 16.91 0.75 2.80
C PRO A 46 16.91 -0.52 3.66
N PRO A 47 15.88 -1.38 3.54
CA PRO A 47 15.82 -2.62 4.29
C PRO A 47 16.97 -3.54 3.85
N VAL A 48 17.57 -4.26 4.81
CA VAL A 48 18.71 -5.15 4.57
C VAL A 48 18.28 -6.58 4.22
N ASP A 49 17.04 -6.94 4.54
CA ASP A 49 16.46 -8.26 4.33
C ASP A 49 14.92 -8.19 4.26
N ALA A 50 14.30 -9.34 4.00
CA ALA A 50 12.85 -9.48 3.90
C ALA A 50 12.14 -9.11 5.21
N ALA A 51 12.72 -9.41 6.38
CA ALA A 51 12.11 -9.10 7.67
C ALA A 51 12.05 -7.58 7.92
N ALA A 52 13.12 -6.86 7.57
CA ALA A 52 13.15 -5.41 7.62
C ALA A 52 12.16 -4.77 6.64
N LEU A 53 12.01 -5.33 5.43
CA LEU A 53 10.98 -4.90 4.49
C LEU A 53 9.57 -5.13 5.07
N CYS A 54 9.28 -6.33 5.57
CA CYS A 54 7.98 -6.66 6.16
C CYS A 54 7.64 -5.71 7.31
N ALA A 55 8.58 -5.33 8.17
CA ALA A 55 8.32 -4.35 9.22
C ALA A 55 7.83 -2.99 8.68
N LEU A 56 8.33 -2.56 7.51
CA LEU A 56 7.89 -1.32 6.86
C LEU A 56 6.50 -1.49 6.20
N THR A 57 6.28 -2.60 5.49
CA THR A 57 4.99 -2.87 4.83
C THR A 57 3.87 -3.16 5.83
N HIS A 58 4.18 -3.80 6.95
CA HIS A 58 3.26 -4.03 8.07
C HIS A 58 2.79 -2.71 8.68
N ALA A 59 3.71 -1.75 8.87
CA ALA A 59 3.32 -0.43 9.35
C ALA A 59 2.34 0.27 8.40
N ALA A 60 2.58 0.20 7.08
CA ALA A 60 1.66 0.72 6.07
C ALA A 60 0.32 -0.03 6.06
N THR A 61 0.33 -1.35 6.23
CA THR A 61 -0.86 -2.20 6.29
C THR A 61 -1.74 -1.84 7.50
N LEU A 62 -1.13 -1.57 8.67
CA LEU A 62 -1.85 -1.10 9.85
C LEU A 62 -2.47 0.29 9.63
N GLU A 63 -1.80 1.19 8.89
CA GLU A 63 -2.41 2.47 8.50
C GLU A 63 -3.64 2.26 7.59
N PHE A 64 -3.62 1.23 6.72
CA PHE A 64 -4.80 0.84 5.93
C PHE A 64 -5.92 0.26 6.80
N ASN A 65 -5.64 -0.49 7.87
CA ASN A 65 -6.69 -1.00 8.77
C ASN A 65 -7.48 0.18 9.36
N VAL A 66 -6.75 1.21 9.84
CA VAL A 66 -7.35 2.45 10.36
C VAL A 66 -8.13 3.18 9.26
N LEU A 67 -7.61 3.22 8.04
CA LEU A 67 -8.32 3.83 6.92
C LEU A 67 -9.61 3.06 6.56
N GLY A 68 -9.63 1.73 6.76
CA GLY A 68 -10.80 0.87 6.58
C GLY A 68 -12.01 1.33 7.40
N GLU A 69 -11.80 1.71 8.66
CA GLU A 69 -12.87 2.28 9.51
C GLU A 69 -13.50 3.54 8.89
N ALA A 70 -12.69 4.37 8.21
CA ALA A 70 -13.18 5.57 7.53
C ALA A 70 -13.95 5.26 6.24
N PHE A 71 -13.60 4.15 5.54
CA PHE A 71 -14.39 3.64 4.42
C PHE A 71 -15.75 3.15 4.90
N GLU A 72 -15.80 2.38 5.99
CA GLU A 72 -17.04 1.87 6.59
C GLU A 72 -17.99 3.00 7.00
N ALA A 73 -17.45 4.04 7.63
CA ALA A 73 -18.21 5.23 8.02
C ALA A 73 -18.87 5.96 6.83
N GLN A 74 -18.42 5.70 5.60
CA GLN A 74 -18.96 6.27 4.36
C GLN A 74 -19.72 5.24 3.50
N GLY A 75 -20.06 4.06 4.06
CA GLY A 75 -20.78 3.01 3.35
C GLY A 75 -19.96 2.29 2.28
N SER A 76 -18.63 2.35 2.40
CA SER A 76 -17.65 1.63 1.59
C SER A 76 -16.85 0.68 2.49
N GLU A 77 -15.95 -0.14 1.95
CA GLU A 77 -15.16 -1.09 2.74
C GLU A 77 -13.89 -1.47 1.99
N LEU A 78 -12.85 -1.92 2.69
CA LEU A 78 -11.70 -2.59 2.06
C LEU A 78 -12.06 -4.03 1.65
N GLU A 79 -13.07 -4.17 0.79
CA GLU A 79 -13.54 -5.45 0.26
C GLU A 79 -12.63 -5.98 -0.87
N SER A 80 -12.98 -7.10 -1.49
CA SER A 80 -12.16 -7.90 -2.42
C SER A 80 -11.35 -7.05 -3.42
N VAL A 81 -11.98 -6.09 -4.10
CA VAL A 81 -11.28 -5.21 -5.07
C VAL A 81 -10.20 -4.37 -4.40
N ALA A 82 -10.47 -3.83 -3.21
CA ALA A 82 -9.48 -3.08 -2.45
C ALA A 82 -8.33 -3.97 -1.99
N ARG A 83 -8.61 -5.20 -1.53
CA ARG A 83 -7.58 -6.13 -1.02
C ARG A 83 -6.59 -6.50 -2.14
N ASP A 84 -7.12 -6.87 -3.30
CA ASP A 84 -6.32 -7.26 -4.45
C ASP A 84 -5.48 -6.10 -4.97
N ASN A 85 -6.06 -4.90 -5.04
CA ASN A 85 -5.38 -3.70 -5.52
C ASN A 85 -4.27 -3.24 -4.55
N ILE A 86 -4.57 -3.18 -3.23
CA ILE A 86 -3.56 -2.85 -2.20
C ILE A 86 -2.45 -3.89 -2.18
N GLY A 87 -2.78 -5.18 -2.19
CA GLY A 87 -1.80 -6.27 -2.20
C GLY A 87 -0.89 -6.21 -3.44
N SER A 88 -1.48 -6.02 -4.62
CA SER A 88 -0.73 -5.88 -5.88
C SER A 88 0.22 -4.69 -5.87
N ASP A 89 -0.21 -3.56 -5.31
CA ASP A 89 0.65 -2.38 -5.15
C ASP A 89 1.80 -2.62 -4.17
N VAL A 90 1.57 -3.33 -3.07
CA VAL A 90 2.62 -3.67 -2.09
C VAL A 90 3.62 -4.66 -2.68
N ASP A 91 3.18 -5.68 -3.42
CA ASP A 91 4.05 -6.60 -4.17
C ASP A 91 4.89 -5.83 -5.20
N PHE A 92 4.26 -4.93 -5.97
CA PHE A 92 4.96 -4.07 -6.93
C PHE A 92 6.05 -3.22 -6.25
N ILE A 93 5.77 -2.65 -5.09
CA ILE A 93 6.75 -1.87 -4.30
C ILE A 93 7.93 -2.77 -3.91
N ALA A 94 7.67 -3.94 -3.32
CA ALA A 94 8.70 -4.87 -2.90
C ALA A 94 9.64 -5.25 -4.08
N ARG A 95 9.05 -5.64 -5.21
CA ARG A 95 9.79 -5.97 -6.45
C ARG A 95 10.56 -4.77 -7.00
N SER A 96 9.99 -3.57 -6.90
CA SER A 96 10.63 -2.34 -7.36
C SER A 96 11.88 -1.97 -6.57
N TYR A 97 11.99 -2.44 -5.33
CA TYR A 97 13.17 -2.28 -4.47
C TYR A 97 14.03 -3.55 -4.36
N GLY A 98 13.75 -4.58 -5.19
CA GLY A 98 14.62 -5.75 -5.35
C GLY A 98 14.30 -6.93 -4.42
N PHE A 99 13.12 -6.95 -3.81
CA PHE A 99 12.67 -8.04 -2.95
C PHE A 99 11.67 -8.95 -3.69
N ASP A 100 11.76 -10.24 -3.40
CA ASP A 100 10.81 -11.27 -3.84
C ASP A 100 10.30 -11.97 -2.58
N VAL A 101 9.23 -11.43 -2.00
CA VAL A 101 8.60 -11.87 -0.75
C VAL A 101 7.13 -12.09 -1.07
N ASP A 102 6.52 -13.12 -0.49
CA ASP A 102 5.10 -13.38 -0.67
C ASP A 102 4.28 -12.16 -0.24
N VAL A 103 3.30 -11.76 -1.05
CA VAL A 103 2.42 -10.64 -0.73
C VAL A 103 1.71 -10.88 0.59
N GLU A 104 1.32 -12.12 0.88
CA GLU A 104 0.66 -12.51 2.13
C GLU A 104 1.52 -12.20 3.36
N ASP A 105 2.84 -12.35 3.25
CA ASP A 105 3.78 -11.98 4.30
C ASP A 105 3.93 -10.45 4.39
N LEU A 106 3.95 -9.75 3.25
CA LEU A 106 4.11 -8.29 3.20
C LEU A 106 2.92 -7.54 3.80
N ILE A 107 1.71 -8.06 3.67
CA ILE A 107 0.47 -7.45 4.21
C ILE A 107 -0.15 -8.28 5.35
N SER A 108 0.67 -9.10 6.03
CA SER A 108 0.22 -10.02 7.08
C SER A 108 -0.71 -9.41 8.16
N PRO A 109 -0.49 -8.18 8.68
CA PRO A 109 -1.34 -7.63 9.74
C PRO A 109 -2.65 -7.00 9.24
N ARG A 110 -3.05 -7.25 7.99
CA ARG A 110 -4.34 -6.77 7.46
C ARG A 110 -5.52 -7.36 8.21
N GLU A 111 -6.56 -6.56 8.41
CA GLU A 111 -7.81 -6.97 9.06
C GLU A 111 -8.99 -7.12 8.09
N TRP A 112 -8.75 -6.84 6.81
CA TRP A 112 -9.71 -7.01 5.73
C TRP A 112 -9.63 -8.41 5.12
#